data_AF-A0A6N3F9B0-F1
#
_entry.id   AF-A0A6N3F9B0-F1
#
_cell.length_a   1.000
_cell.length_b   1.000
_cell.length_c   1.000
_cell.angle_alpha   90.00
_cell.angle_beta   90.00
_cell.angle_gamma   90.00
#
_symmetry.space_group_name_H-M   'P 1'
#
loop_
_entity.id
_entity.type
_entity.pdbx_description
1 polymer ?
#
loop_
_entity_poly.entity_id
_entity_poly.type
_entity_poly.pdbx_seq_one_letter_code
_entity_poly.pdbx_strand_id
1 'polypeptide(L)'
;MKRLMGIIFMIITVMAMLGCGGDSDTGGGKKSIITEPGLAAKIITELKEQSEFKGKVIKVFNNVVVSDTEEYGNTISIDVLVPGTSDKVDKYIYMNGKWQNAGAAFIPDGLTVKDNLMPIDAIDYSKIPEMYKVAEEKAKSIENGKVEKSVGYIYYAGNHSYKAYILIDGSKESYSTEFDAKGNFVKFIDG
;
A
#
# COMPACT_ATOMS: atom_id res chain seq x y z
N MET A 1 -21.43 9.27 1.44
CA MET A 1 -20.04 8.96 1.05
C MET A 1 -19.05 8.95 2.24
N LYS A 2 -19.50 8.75 3.50
CA LYS A 2 -18.61 8.65 4.67
C LYS A 2 -17.87 7.29 4.82
N ARG A 3 -18.03 6.36 3.87
CA ARG A 3 -17.53 4.99 3.99
C ARG A 3 -16.13 4.78 3.41
N LEU A 4 -15.68 5.64 2.49
CA LEU A 4 -14.33 5.55 1.91
C LEU A 4 -13.25 6.08 2.87
N MET A 5 -13.49 7.21 3.55
CA MET A 5 -12.59 7.72 4.60
C MET A 5 -12.38 6.71 5.74
N GLY A 6 -13.44 5.98 6.15
CA GLY A 6 -13.33 4.99 7.21
C GLY A 6 -12.52 3.74 6.82
N ILE A 7 -12.49 3.36 5.54
CA ILE A 7 -11.78 2.15 5.09
C ILE A 7 -10.26 2.37 5.08
N ILE A 8 -9.80 3.59 4.76
CA ILE A 8 -8.37 3.94 4.84
C ILE A 8 -7.92 4.04 6.31
N PHE A 9 -8.77 4.59 7.19
CA PHE A 9 -8.45 4.78 8.61
C PHE A 9 -8.50 3.50 9.47
N MET A 10 -9.33 2.51 9.11
CA MET A 10 -9.55 1.32 9.96
C MET A 10 -8.49 0.21 9.79
N ILE A 11 -7.55 0.34 8.84
CA ILE A 11 -6.56 -0.71 8.53
C ILE A 11 -5.34 -0.70 9.49
N ILE A 12 -5.18 0.34 10.32
CA ILE A 12 -4.13 0.40 11.35
C ILE A 12 -4.68 -0.12 12.69
N THR A 13 -4.90 -1.42 12.79
CA THR A 13 -4.97 -2.09 14.11
C THR A 13 -3.96 -3.23 14.12
N VAL A 14 -2.70 -2.89 14.37
CA VAL A 14 -1.68 -3.87 14.77
C VAL A 14 -1.41 -3.66 16.25
N MET A 15 -1.69 -4.72 17.02
CA MET A 15 -1.40 -4.79 18.44
C MET A 15 0.07 -4.45 18.69
N ALA A 16 0.28 -3.50 19.60
CA ALA A 16 1.58 -3.25 20.21
C ALA A 16 2.04 -4.53 20.94
N MET A 17 3.10 -5.15 20.44
CA MET A 17 4.08 -5.91 21.23
C MET A 17 5.22 -6.34 20.33
N LEU A 18 6.34 -5.62 20.42
CA LEU A 18 7.68 -6.13 20.74
C LEU A 18 8.67 -5.00 20.47
N GLY A 19 8.98 -4.26 21.54
CA GLY A 19 10.19 -3.45 21.57
C GLY A 19 11.42 -4.34 21.62
N CYS A 20 12.40 -4.04 20.77
CA CYS A 20 13.81 -3.94 21.15
C CYS A 20 14.56 -3.22 20.03
N GLY A 21 15.49 -2.36 20.42
CA GLY A 21 16.11 -1.33 19.59
C GLY A 21 16.98 -1.79 18.43
N GLY A 22 17.38 -0.79 17.65
CA GLY A 22 18.39 -0.87 16.61
C GLY A 22 18.77 0.55 16.19
N ASP A 23 19.73 1.14 16.90
CA ASP A 23 20.48 2.30 16.41
C ASP A 23 21.38 1.86 15.24
N SER A 24 21.42 2.66 14.17
CA SER A 24 22.63 2.90 13.35
C SER A 24 22.34 3.91 12.24
N ASP A 25 22.67 5.16 12.54
CA ASP A 25 23.71 5.95 11.86
C ASP A 25 24.02 5.62 10.38
N THR A 26 23.57 6.48 9.47
CA THR A 26 24.41 7.14 8.46
C THR A 26 23.71 8.43 8.03
N GLY A 27 24.44 9.55 8.03
CA GLY A 27 23.96 10.91 7.72
C GLY A 27 23.50 11.17 6.27
N GLY A 28 22.69 10.29 5.71
CA GLY A 28 21.80 10.56 4.57
C GLY A 28 20.38 10.25 5.02
N GLY A 29 19.45 11.21 4.93
CA GLY A 29 18.07 11.01 5.37
C GLY A 29 17.50 9.69 4.82
N LYS A 30 16.81 8.91 5.66
CA LYS A 30 16.16 7.65 5.24
C LYS A 30 15.31 7.92 3.99
N LYS A 31 15.61 7.20 2.90
CA LYS A 31 14.88 7.31 1.64
C LYS A 31 13.42 6.86 1.84
N SER A 32 12.48 7.67 1.38
CA SER A 32 11.05 7.38 1.48
C SER A 32 10.61 6.42 0.36
N ILE A 33 9.86 5.38 0.69
CA ILE A 33 9.27 4.46 -0.29
C ILE A 33 8.29 5.16 -1.25
N ILE A 34 7.77 6.32 -0.85
CA ILE A 34 6.81 7.10 -1.60
C ILE A 34 7.49 8.00 -2.63
N THR A 35 8.66 8.58 -2.31
CA THR A 35 9.32 9.56 -3.18
C THR A 35 10.58 9.04 -3.87
N GLU A 36 11.19 7.96 -3.37
CA GLU A 36 12.39 7.37 -3.95
C GLU A 36 12.07 6.48 -5.17
N PRO A 37 12.56 6.81 -6.38
CA PRO A 37 12.36 5.99 -7.58
C PRO A 37 12.82 4.54 -7.39
N GLY A 38 11.93 3.60 -7.72
CA GLY A 38 12.22 2.16 -7.74
C GLY A 38 12.32 1.49 -6.36
N LEU A 39 12.26 2.23 -5.24
CA LEU A 39 12.38 1.63 -3.91
C LEU A 39 11.23 0.66 -3.60
N ALA A 40 9.99 1.05 -3.87
CA ALA A 40 8.83 0.18 -3.69
C ALA A 40 8.91 -1.09 -4.57
N ALA A 41 9.28 -0.94 -5.84
CA ALA A 41 9.44 -2.07 -6.77
C ALA A 41 10.55 -3.04 -6.32
N LYS A 42 11.66 -2.51 -5.78
CA LYS A 42 12.72 -3.32 -5.19
C LYS A 42 12.19 -4.11 -3.99
N ILE A 43 11.49 -3.46 -3.06
CA ILE A 43 10.95 -4.12 -1.85
C ILE A 43 9.95 -5.22 -2.23
N ILE A 44 9.09 -5.00 -3.23
CA ILE A 44 8.19 -6.04 -3.74
C ILE A 44 8.97 -7.20 -4.38
N THR A 45 10.09 -6.92 -5.05
CA THR A 45 10.98 -7.97 -5.58
C THR A 45 11.57 -8.81 -4.44
N GLU A 46 11.96 -8.20 -3.33
CA GLU A 46 12.45 -8.92 -2.15
C GLU A 46 11.39 -9.90 -1.59
N LEU A 47 10.10 -9.53 -1.60
CA LEU A 47 9.02 -10.46 -1.24
C LEU A 47 8.95 -11.64 -2.21
N LYS A 48 9.06 -11.37 -3.51
CA LYS A 48 9.05 -12.40 -4.56
C LYS A 48 10.22 -13.38 -4.48
N GLU A 49 11.31 -12.96 -3.87
CA GLU A 49 12.52 -13.77 -3.70
C GLU A 49 12.50 -14.65 -2.44
N GLN A 50 11.52 -14.47 -1.53
CA GLN A 50 11.38 -15.35 -0.37
C GLN A 50 11.13 -16.80 -0.80
N SER A 51 11.65 -17.75 -0.02
CA SER A 51 11.74 -19.17 -0.37
C SER A 51 10.40 -19.80 -0.74
N GLU A 52 9.32 -19.39 -0.08
CA GLU A 52 7.97 -19.87 -0.29
C GLU A 52 7.34 -19.37 -1.60
N PHE A 53 7.82 -18.25 -2.14
CA PHE A 53 7.28 -17.57 -3.32
C PHE A 53 8.16 -17.69 -4.56
N LYS A 54 9.46 -17.96 -4.39
CA LYS A 54 10.42 -17.99 -5.48
C LYS A 54 9.98 -18.92 -6.62
N GLY A 55 9.88 -18.36 -7.82
CA GLY A 55 9.45 -19.08 -9.03
C GLY A 55 7.94 -19.34 -9.13
N LYS A 56 7.12 -18.79 -8.23
CA LYS A 56 5.66 -18.92 -8.24
C LYS A 56 5.00 -17.59 -8.58
N VAL A 57 3.79 -17.66 -9.15
CA VAL A 57 2.93 -16.48 -9.29
C VAL A 57 2.35 -16.15 -7.91
N ILE A 58 2.73 -15.00 -7.34
CA ILE A 58 2.14 -14.49 -6.11
C ILE A 58 0.78 -13.88 -6.43
N LYS A 59 -0.24 -14.30 -5.67
CA LYS A 59 -1.58 -13.75 -5.75
C LYS A 59 -1.89 -12.94 -4.49
N VAL A 60 -2.18 -11.68 -4.69
CA VAL A 60 -2.57 -10.72 -3.67
C VAL A 60 -4.07 -10.83 -3.46
N PHE A 61 -4.49 -10.87 -2.21
CA PHE A 61 -5.88 -10.84 -1.79
C PHE A 61 -6.28 -9.41 -1.45
N ASN A 62 -7.28 -8.90 -2.17
CA ASN A 62 -7.89 -7.60 -1.91
C ASN A 62 -6.92 -6.42 -2.04
N ASN A 63 -6.60 -5.67 -0.98
CA ASN A 63 -5.93 -4.36 -1.09
C ASN A 63 -4.43 -4.42 -0.79
N VAL A 64 -3.69 -3.39 -1.24
CA VAL A 64 -2.29 -3.16 -0.87
C VAL A 64 -2.14 -1.74 -0.35
N VAL A 65 -1.41 -1.56 0.74
CA VAL A 65 -1.08 -0.22 1.28
C VAL A 65 0.43 -0.06 1.30
N VAL A 66 0.90 1.05 0.74
CA VAL A 66 2.30 1.49 0.80
C VAL A 66 2.33 2.82 1.55
N SER A 67 3.21 2.99 2.53
CA SER A 67 3.30 4.25 3.27
C SER A 67 4.70 4.58 3.77
N ASP A 68 4.94 5.86 4.03
CA ASP A 68 6.08 6.38 4.77
C ASP A 68 5.57 7.32 5.86
N THR A 69 5.36 6.79 7.06
CA THR A 69 4.79 7.55 8.19
C THR A 69 5.87 7.90 9.21
N GLU A 70 5.68 8.94 10.00
CA GLU A 70 6.64 9.31 11.05
C GLU A 70 6.81 8.21 12.12
N GLU A 71 5.73 7.47 12.41
CA GLU A 71 5.73 6.43 13.44
C GLU A 71 6.42 5.13 12.98
N TYR A 72 6.16 4.69 11.75
CA TYR A 72 6.60 3.38 11.27
C TYR A 72 7.66 3.45 10.15
N GLY A 73 7.93 4.63 9.61
CA GLY A 73 8.74 4.82 8.41
C GLY A 73 8.10 4.14 7.20
N ASN A 74 8.96 3.62 6.31
CA ASN A 74 8.55 2.87 5.13
C ASN A 74 7.84 1.56 5.52
N THR A 75 6.59 1.40 5.09
CA THR A 75 5.83 0.16 5.23
C THR A 75 5.14 -0.27 3.95
N ILE A 76 4.95 -1.58 3.80
CA ILE A 76 4.00 -2.18 2.86
C ILE A 76 3.18 -3.21 3.63
N SER A 77 1.85 -3.15 3.52
CA SER A 77 0.95 -4.21 4.00
C SER A 77 0.26 -4.86 2.81
N ILE A 78 0.37 -6.19 2.71
CA ILE A 78 -0.15 -6.98 1.60
C ILE A 78 -0.63 -8.34 2.11
N ASP A 79 -1.83 -8.73 1.73
CA ASP A 79 -2.37 -10.05 2.04
C ASP A 79 -2.16 -10.96 0.83
N VAL A 80 -1.59 -12.15 1.02
CA VAL A 80 -1.12 -13.04 -0.04
C VAL A 80 -1.70 -14.43 0.14
N LEU A 81 -2.22 -15.02 -0.95
CA LEU A 81 -2.66 -16.41 -0.95
C LEU A 81 -1.49 -17.34 -0.60
N VAL A 82 -1.70 -18.19 0.41
CA VAL A 82 -0.71 -19.21 0.80
C VAL A 82 -0.48 -20.15 -0.40
N PRO A 83 0.77 -20.31 -0.87
CA PRO A 83 1.07 -21.13 -2.04
C PRO A 83 0.52 -22.56 -1.91
N GLY A 84 -0.19 -23.03 -2.93
CA GLY A 84 -0.79 -24.37 -2.96
C GLY A 84 -2.18 -24.47 -2.29
N THR A 85 -2.73 -23.37 -1.80
CA THR A 85 -4.10 -23.31 -1.25
C THR A 85 -5.04 -22.53 -2.17
N SER A 86 -6.35 -22.54 -1.87
CA SER A 86 -7.36 -21.78 -2.63
C SER A 86 -8.07 -20.71 -1.79
N ASP A 87 -7.92 -20.75 -0.48
CA ASP A 87 -8.74 -20.04 0.49
C ASP A 87 -7.97 -19.54 1.72
N LYS A 88 -6.68 -19.89 1.86
CA LYS A 88 -5.84 -19.41 2.96
C LYS A 88 -5.01 -18.23 2.51
N VAL A 89 -5.08 -17.14 3.26
CA VAL A 89 -4.38 -15.91 2.98
C VAL A 89 -3.58 -15.52 4.22
N ASP A 90 -2.32 -15.19 4.03
CA ASP A 90 -1.43 -14.67 5.08
C ASP A 90 -1.14 -13.19 4.84
N LYS A 91 -1.04 -12.43 5.92
CA LYS A 91 -0.63 -11.02 5.88
C LYS A 91 0.89 -10.92 5.90
N TYR A 92 1.44 -10.15 4.98
CA TYR A 92 2.84 -9.79 4.94
C TYR A 92 3.01 -8.29 5.17
N ILE A 93 3.95 -7.94 6.04
CA ILE A 93 4.27 -6.55 6.38
C ILE A 93 5.76 -6.32 6.14
N TYR A 94 6.08 -5.38 5.26
CA TYR A 94 7.43 -4.79 5.21
C TYR A 94 7.49 -3.67 6.23
N MET A 95 8.42 -3.73 7.17
CA MET A 95 8.67 -2.67 8.14
C MET A 95 10.08 -2.85 8.71
N ASN A 96 10.74 -1.75 9.08
CA ASN A 96 12.11 -1.78 9.61
C ASN A 96 13.11 -2.49 8.69
N GLY A 97 12.95 -2.30 7.38
CA GLY A 97 13.89 -2.80 6.37
C GLY A 97 13.72 -4.28 5.98
N LYS A 98 12.68 -4.98 6.46
CA LYS A 98 12.47 -6.41 6.20
C LYS A 98 11.00 -6.79 6.09
N TRP A 99 10.74 -7.86 5.35
CA TRP A 99 9.44 -8.53 5.29
C TRP A 99 9.21 -9.44 6.50
N GLN A 100 7.97 -9.47 6.98
CA GLN A 100 7.50 -10.33 8.07
C GLN A 100 6.16 -10.95 7.65
N ASN A 101 6.00 -12.27 7.85
CA ASN A 101 4.68 -12.90 7.82
C ASN A 101 4.01 -12.64 9.17
N ALA A 102 2.90 -11.91 9.15
CA ALA A 102 2.12 -11.50 10.33
C ALA A 102 1.00 -12.50 10.69
N GLY A 103 0.99 -13.68 10.06
CA GLY A 103 0.01 -14.74 10.24
C GLY A 103 -1.19 -14.61 9.31
N ALA A 104 -2.24 -15.36 9.61
CA ALA A 104 -3.45 -15.41 8.80
C ALA A 104 -4.10 -14.03 8.65
N ALA A 105 -4.43 -13.66 7.42
CA ALA A 105 -5.17 -12.44 7.12
C ALA A 105 -6.64 -12.56 7.56
N PHE A 106 -7.23 -11.44 7.96
CA PHE A 106 -8.66 -11.38 8.23
C PHE A 106 -9.43 -11.41 6.91
N ILE A 107 -10.36 -12.36 6.77
CA ILE A 107 -11.26 -12.47 5.63
C ILE A 107 -12.65 -12.08 6.11
N PRO A 108 -13.19 -10.92 5.69
CA PRO A 108 -14.54 -10.51 6.05
C PRO A 108 -15.60 -11.54 5.63
N ASP A 109 -16.63 -11.70 6.45
CA ASP A 109 -17.77 -12.57 6.13
C ASP A 109 -18.41 -12.18 4.79
N GLY A 110 -18.67 -13.18 3.95
CA GLY A 110 -19.24 -13.00 2.61
C GLY A 110 -18.22 -12.69 1.51
N LEU A 111 -16.93 -12.50 1.84
CA LEU A 111 -15.87 -12.30 0.85
C LEU A 111 -15.26 -13.64 0.43
N THR A 112 -15.31 -13.96 -0.87
CA THR A 112 -14.71 -15.19 -1.41
C THR A 112 -13.28 -14.92 -1.86
N VAL A 113 -12.31 -15.65 -1.29
CA VAL A 113 -10.87 -15.47 -1.60
C VAL A 113 -10.62 -15.54 -3.10
N LYS A 114 -11.08 -16.60 -3.76
CA LYS A 114 -10.82 -16.85 -5.19
C LYS A 114 -11.21 -15.67 -6.10
N ASP A 115 -12.29 -14.97 -5.78
CA ASP A 115 -12.82 -13.87 -6.59
C ASP A 115 -12.09 -12.55 -6.34
N ASN A 116 -11.23 -12.50 -5.31
CA ASN A 116 -10.50 -11.33 -4.86
C ASN A 116 -8.98 -11.49 -4.97
N LEU A 117 -8.54 -12.38 -5.88
CA LEU A 117 -7.13 -12.61 -6.14
C LEU A 117 -6.67 -11.93 -7.44
N MET A 118 -5.56 -11.21 -7.34
CA MET A 118 -4.87 -10.64 -8.49
C MET A 118 -3.37 -10.96 -8.41
N PRO A 119 -2.67 -11.12 -9.55
CA PRO A 119 -1.22 -11.21 -9.53
C PRO A 119 -0.60 -9.99 -8.85
N ILE A 120 0.46 -10.16 -8.07
CA ILE A 120 1.19 -9.03 -7.46
C ILE A 120 1.68 -8.03 -8.53
N ASP A 121 2.01 -8.54 -9.73
CA ASP A 121 2.46 -7.76 -10.88
C ASP A 121 1.31 -7.01 -11.61
N ALA A 122 0.06 -7.12 -11.12
CA ALA A 122 -1.03 -6.30 -11.60
C ALA A 122 -0.81 -4.81 -11.30
N ILE A 123 -0.06 -4.50 -10.24
CA ILE A 123 0.31 -3.15 -9.82
C ILE A 123 1.72 -2.81 -10.31
N ASP A 124 1.89 -1.61 -10.88
CA ASP A 124 3.22 -1.05 -11.15
C ASP A 124 3.68 -0.18 -9.97
N TYR A 125 4.38 -0.80 -9.01
CA TYR A 125 4.90 -0.11 -7.83
C TYR A 125 6.01 0.90 -8.14
N SER A 126 6.61 0.85 -9.34
CA SER A 126 7.65 1.82 -9.73
C SER A 126 7.09 3.22 -9.94
N LYS A 127 5.77 3.33 -10.13
CA LYS A 127 5.07 4.57 -10.46
C LYS A 127 4.62 5.40 -9.26
N ILE A 128 4.80 4.88 -8.04
CA ILE A 128 4.43 5.58 -6.79
C ILE A 128 5.00 7.01 -6.71
N PRO A 129 6.29 7.26 -7.00
CA PRO A 129 6.83 8.62 -6.95
C PRO A 129 6.23 9.57 -7.99
N GLU A 130 5.87 9.07 -9.17
CA GLU A 130 5.21 9.86 -10.21
C GLU A 130 3.78 10.23 -9.79
N MET A 131 3.03 9.27 -9.24
CA MET A 131 1.70 9.50 -8.69
C MET A 131 1.72 10.53 -7.54
N TYR A 132 2.68 10.38 -6.62
CA TYR A 132 2.80 11.29 -5.47
C TYR A 132 3.08 12.73 -5.91
N LYS A 133 3.93 12.93 -6.93
CA LYS A 133 4.17 14.28 -7.51
C LYS A 133 2.89 14.92 -8.05
N VAL A 134 2.00 14.15 -8.69
CA VAL A 134 0.71 14.68 -9.15
C VAL A 134 -0.14 15.17 -7.98
N ALA A 135 -0.14 14.43 -6.86
CA ALA A 135 -0.82 14.85 -5.65
C ALA A 135 -0.18 16.11 -5.03
N GLU A 136 1.15 16.20 -5.01
CA GLU A 136 1.88 17.39 -4.52
C GLU A 136 1.55 18.64 -5.35
N GLU A 137 1.48 18.51 -6.67
CA GLU A 137 1.09 19.64 -7.53
C GLU A 137 -0.35 20.11 -7.24
N LYS A 138 -1.28 19.19 -7.01
CA LYS A 138 -2.65 19.55 -6.61
C LYS A 138 -2.69 20.23 -5.23
N ALA A 139 -1.91 19.73 -4.27
CA ALA A 139 -1.87 20.27 -2.91
C ALA A 139 -1.47 21.76 -2.86
N LYS A 140 -0.62 22.23 -3.78
CA LYS A 140 -0.23 23.67 -3.87
C LYS A 140 -1.42 24.61 -4.11
N SER A 141 -2.51 24.11 -4.69
CA SER A 141 -3.73 24.89 -4.94
C SER A 141 -4.71 24.89 -3.76
N ILE A 142 -4.43 24.12 -2.70
CA ILE A 142 -5.32 23.90 -1.56
C ILE A 142 -4.76 24.66 -0.35
N GLU A 143 -5.64 25.35 0.39
CA GLU A 143 -5.26 26.08 1.61
C GLU A 143 -4.71 25.13 2.68
N ASN A 144 -3.41 25.26 3.00
CA ASN A 144 -2.63 24.32 3.83
C ASN A 144 -2.64 22.88 3.30
N GLY A 145 -2.65 22.71 1.98
CA GLY A 145 -2.60 21.43 1.31
C GLY A 145 -1.41 20.56 1.74
N LYS A 146 -1.68 19.36 2.24
CA LYS A 146 -0.68 18.36 2.62
C LYS A 146 -1.03 17.02 2.00
N VAL A 147 -0.08 16.41 1.31
CA VAL A 147 -0.26 15.07 0.74
C VAL A 147 0.09 14.04 1.80
N GLU A 148 -0.77 13.06 2.02
CA GLU A 148 -0.42 11.91 2.84
C GLU A 148 0.63 11.07 2.12
N LYS A 149 1.70 10.70 2.83
CA LYS A 149 2.71 9.75 2.36
C LYS A 149 2.19 8.31 2.41
N SER A 150 1.06 8.06 1.77
CA SER A 150 0.49 6.73 1.61
C SER A 150 -0.19 6.60 0.26
N VAL A 151 -0.05 5.41 -0.34
CA VAL A 151 -0.81 4.99 -1.51
C VAL A 151 -1.61 3.75 -1.13
N GLY A 152 -2.93 3.86 -1.24
CA GLY A 152 -3.84 2.72 -1.14
C GLY A 152 -4.19 2.18 -2.51
N TYR A 153 -3.79 0.96 -2.83
CA TYR A 153 -4.28 0.23 -3.98
C TYR A 153 -5.52 -0.56 -3.58
N ILE A 154 -6.67 -0.12 -4.09
CA ILE A 154 -7.97 -0.70 -3.79
C ILE A 154 -8.40 -1.63 -4.92
N TYR A 155 -8.76 -2.87 -4.57
CA TYR A 155 -9.24 -3.85 -5.52
C TYR A 155 -10.73 -3.66 -5.82
N TYR A 156 -11.07 -3.64 -7.10
CA TYR A 156 -12.44 -3.56 -7.60
C TYR A 156 -12.81 -4.89 -8.25
N ALA A 157 -13.51 -5.75 -7.50
CA ALA A 157 -13.90 -7.09 -7.94
C ALA A 157 -14.66 -7.10 -9.28
N GLY A 158 -15.60 -6.16 -9.48
CA GLY A 158 -16.42 -6.12 -10.70
C GLY A 158 -15.62 -5.98 -12.00
N ASN A 159 -14.44 -5.36 -11.95
CA ASN A 159 -13.58 -5.14 -13.12
C ASN A 159 -12.25 -5.90 -13.05
N HIS A 160 -12.04 -6.71 -12.00
CA HIS A 160 -10.77 -7.38 -11.70
C HIS A 160 -9.55 -6.43 -11.87
N SER A 161 -9.60 -5.27 -11.23
CA SER A 161 -8.60 -4.21 -11.40
C SER A 161 -8.28 -3.50 -10.10
N TYR A 162 -7.10 -2.90 -10.01
CA TYR A 162 -6.74 -1.96 -8.96
C TYR A 162 -6.93 -0.51 -9.40
N LYS A 163 -7.33 0.33 -8.45
CA LYS A 163 -7.14 1.78 -8.49
C LYS A 163 -6.24 2.19 -7.34
N ALA A 164 -5.38 3.16 -7.57
CA ALA A 164 -4.52 3.71 -6.52
C ALA A 164 -5.06 5.06 -6.06
N TYR A 165 -5.00 5.31 -4.75
CA TYR A 165 -5.47 6.55 -4.14
C TYR A 165 -4.40 7.16 -3.23
N ILE A 166 -4.24 8.46 -3.33
CA ILE A 166 -3.40 9.28 -2.42
C ILE A 166 -4.27 10.43 -1.90
N LEU A 167 -4.35 10.55 -0.57
CA LEU A 167 -5.12 11.59 0.11
C LEU A 167 -4.33 12.90 0.17
N ILE A 168 -5.05 14.01 0.04
CA ILE A 168 -4.56 15.37 0.17
C ILE A 168 -5.48 16.08 1.15
N ASP A 169 -4.95 16.50 2.29
CA ASP A 169 -5.70 17.26 3.28
C ASP A 169 -5.52 18.76 3.08
N GLY A 170 -6.61 19.49 3.19
CA GLY A 170 -6.64 20.95 3.26
C GLY A 170 -7.29 21.43 4.56
N SER A 171 -7.33 22.76 4.72
CA SER A 171 -7.89 23.37 5.94
C SER A 171 -9.40 23.20 6.08
N LYS A 172 -10.13 23.07 4.96
CA LYS A 172 -11.59 23.06 4.90
C LYS A 172 -12.17 21.85 4.18
N GLU A 173 -11.34 21.16 3.41
CA GLU A 173 -11.72 20.10 2.49
C GLU A 173 -10.54 19.15 2.32
N SER A 174 -10.81 17.89 2.03
CA SER A 174 -9.83 16.90 1.62
C SER A 174 -10.13 16.44 0.20
N TYR A 175 -9.11 15.97 -0.50
CA TYR A 175 -9.21 15.44 -1.85
C TYR A 175 -8.47 14.13 -1.94
N SER A 176 -8.86 13.25 -2.85
CA SER A 176 -8.02 12.14 -3.26
C SER A 176 -7.69 12.23 -4.73
N THR A 177 -6.48 11.80 -5.07
CA THR A 177 -6.12 11.46 -6.45
C THR A 177 -6.53 10.03 -6.72
N GLU A 178 -7.07 9.76 -7.91
CA GLU A 178 -7.27 8.40 -8.42
C GLU A 178 -6.30 8.14 -9.58
N PHE A 179 -5.63 7.00 -9.51
CA PHE A 179 -4.82 6.46 -10.60
C PHE A 179 -5.28 5.04 -10.95
N ASP A 180 -4.95 4.57 -12.15
CA ASP A 180 -5.03 3.14 -12.45
C ASP A 180 -3.88 2.35 -11.81
N ALA A 181 -3.93 1.02 -11.92
CA ALA A 181 -2.90 0.12 -11.39
C ALA A 181 -1.50 0.33 -11.99
N LYS A 182 -1.40 1.04 -13.13
CA LYS A 182 -0.16 1.36 -13.83
C LYS A 182 0.33 2.79 -13.57
N GLY A 183 -0.33 3.48 -12.64
CA GLY A 183 0.04 4.82 -12.19
C GLY A 183 -0.39 5.95 -13.13
N ASN A 184 -1.25 5.67 -14.12
CA ASN A 184 -1.81 6.74 -14.94
C ASN A 184 -2.86 7.49 -14.14
N PHE A 185 -2.75 8.82 -14.14
CA PHE A 185 -3.73 9.69 -13.49
C PHE A 185 -5.11 9.54 -14.14
N VAL A 186 -6.14 9.39 -13.32
CA VAL A 186 -7.53 9.30 -13.75
C VAL A 186 -8.25 10.61 -13.46
N LYS A 187 -8.30 11.03 -12.19
CA LYS A 187 -9.03 12.22 -11.75
C LYS A 187 -8.69 12.62 -10.31
N PHE A 188 -9.13 13.82 -9.92
CA PHE A 188 -9.28 14.20 -8.52
C PHE A 188 -10.71 13.88 -8.04
N ILE A 189 -10.85 13.56 -6.76
CA ILE A 189 -12.13 13.26 -6.10
C ILE A 189 -12.21 14.12 -4.85
N ASP A 190 -13.32 14.84 -4.68
CA ASP A 190 -13.59 15.65 -3.50
C ASP A 190 -14.02 14.73 -2.32
N GLY A 191 -13.52 15.03 -1.12
CA GLY A 191 -13.72 14.26 0.11
C GLY A 191 -15.04 14.52 0.84
#